data_AF-A0AAT9S524-F1
#
_entry.id   AF-A0AAT9S524-F1
#
_cell.length_a   1.000
_cell.length_b   1.000
_cell.length_c   1.000
_cell.angle_alpha   90.00
_cell.angle_beta   90.00
_cell.angle_gamma   90.00
#
_symmetry.space_group_name_H-M   'P 1'
#
loop_
_entity.id
_entity.type
_entity.pdbx_description
1 polymer ?
#
loop_
_entity_poly.entity_id
_entity_poly.type
_entity_poly.pdbx_seq_one_letter_code
_entity_poly.pdbx_strand_id
1 'polypeptide(L)'
;MILLGVDPHKSTHTATAVDPTANRPISTIRIEATLGDYRRLLAWARKWPERRWAVEGADGLGRHLSRWLVQRRIDLARVMRL
;
A
#
# COMPACT_ATOMS: atom_id res chain seq x y z
N MET A 1 0.68 9.78 -12.16
CA MET A 1 0.16 8.70 -11.28
C MET A 1 1.29 7.97 -10.58
N ILE A 2 1.17 7.77 -9.26
CA ILE A 2 2.18 7.10 -8.42
C ILE A 2 1.78 5.65 -8.11
N LEU A 3 2.76 4.75 -8.03
CA LEU A 3 2.57 3.37 -7.56
C LEU A 3 2.95 3.28 -6.07
N LEU A 4 2.05 2.75 -5.24
CA LEU A 4 2.29 2.48 -3.83
C LEU A 4 2.47 0.97 -3.63
N GLY A 5 3.71 0.50 -3.70
CA GLY A 5 4.04 -0.90 -3.40
C GLY A 5 4.06 -1.13 -1.89
N VAL A 6 3.46 -2.22 -1.42
CA VAL A 6 3.48 -2.66 -0.04
C VAL A 6 4.06 -4.05 0.03
N ASP A 7 5.11 -4.20 0.83
CA ASP A 7 5.76 -5.44 1.22
C ASP A 7 5.32 -5.80 2.66
N PRO A 8 4.42 -6.78 2.83
CA PRO A 8 3.91 -7.21 4.13
C PRO A 8 4.83 -8.19 4.85
N HIS A 9 5.18 -7.88 6.09
CA HIS A 9 5.80 -8.78 7.06
C HIS A 9 4.81 -9.15 8.19
N LYS A 10 5.14 -10.17 9.00
CA LYS A 10 4.24 -10.71 10.05
C LYS A 10 3.66 -9.66 10.99
N SER A 11 4.45 -8.66 11.37
CA SER A 11 4.06 -7.60 12.31
C SER A 11 4.08 -6.19 11.71
N THR A 12 4.70 -5.99 10.55
CA THR A 12 4.89 -4.67 9.94
C THR A 12 4.64 -4.72 8.44
N HIS A 13 4.28 -3.59 7.84
CA HIS A 13 4.22 -3.41 6.39
C HIS A 13 5.13 -2.28 5.98
N THR A 14 5.93 -2.48 4.94
CA THR A 14 6.71 -1.41 4.34
C THR A 14 6.02 -0.97 3.05
N ALA A 15 5.59 0.29 3.00
CA ALA A 15 4.98 0.87 1.82
C ALA A 15 5.92 1.89 1.18
N THR A 16 6.09 1.80 -0.14
CA THR A 16 6.96 2.68 -0.93
C THR A 16 6.15 3.30 -2.06
N ALA A 17 6.19 4.63 -2.13
CA ALA A 17 5.72 5.39 -3.27
C ALA A 17 6.82 5.42 -4.33
N VAL A 18 6.49 4.99 -5.54
CA VAL A 18 7.37 4.92 -6.70
C VAL A 18 6.80 5.82 -7.79
N ASP A 19 7.66 6.66 -8.34
CA ASP A 19 7.39 7.34 -9.61
C ASP A 19 7.69 6.34 -10.74
N PRO A 20 6.66 5.84 -11.46
CA PRO A 20 6.87 4.85 -12.51
C PRO A 20 7.54 5.43 -13.75
N THR A 21 7.48 6.74 -13.97
CA THR A 21 8.11 7.40 -15.12
C THR A 21 9.61 7.54 -14.88
N ALA A 22 10.00 7.94 -13.67
CA ALA A 22 11.40 8.05 -13.26
C ALA A 22 12.00 6.72 -12.76
N ASN A 23 11.17 5.67 -12.66
CA ASN A 23 11.50 4.34 -12.11
C ASN A 23 12.28 4.41 -10.78
N ARG A 24 11.84 5.28 -9.86
CA ARG A 24 12.54 5.49 -8.58
C ARG A 24 11.58 5.64 -7.40
N PRO A 25 11.98 5.19 -6.20
CA PRO A 25 11.24 5.47 -4.98
C PRO A 25 11.32 6.96 -4.64
N ILE A 26 10.18 7.54 -4.23
CA ILE A 26 10.06 8.95 -3.85
C ILE A 26 9.66 9.14 -2.38
N SER A 27 9.15 8.10 -1.73
CA SER A 27 8.87 8.11 -0.29
C SER A 27 8.62 6.70 0.22
N THR A 28 8.98 6.42 1.47
CA THR A 28 8.70 5.14 2.13
C THR A 28 8.12 5.38 3.52
N ILE A 29 7.23 4.50 3.95
CA ILE A 29 6.75 4.43 5.33
C ILE A 29 6.74 2.97 5.77
N ARG A 30 7.19 2.70 7.00
CA ARG A 30 6.93 1.44 7.69
C ARG A 30 5.81 1.67 8.69
N ILE A 31 4.87 0.74 8.75
CA ILE A 31 3.72 0.74 9.65
C ILE A 31 3.62 -0.61 10.36
N GLU A 32 3.00 -0.63 11.53
CA GLU A 32 2.60 -1.86 12.20
C GLU A 32 1.39 -2.51 11.52
N ALA A 33 1.22 -3.82 11.65
CA ALA A 33 0.08 -4.58 11.13
C ALA A 33 -1.20 -4.39 11.97
N THR A 34 -1.55 -3.14 12.27
CA THR A 34 -2.70 -2.77 13.10
C THR A 34 -3.66 -1.84 12.36
N LEU A 35 -4.93 -1.83 12.78
CA LEU A 35 -5.94 -0.94 12.18
C LEU A 35 -5.63 0.55 12.39
N GLY A 36 -4.92 0.91 13.46
CA GLY A 36 -4.47 2.28 13.68
C GLY A 36 -3.48 2.71 12.61
N ASP A 37 -2.50 1.85 12.35
CA ASP A 37 -1.41 2.14 11.43
C ASP A 37 -1.80 1.96 9.95
N TYR A 38 -2.85 1.18 9.66
CA TYR A 38 -3.49 1.20 8.33
C TYR A 38 -4.09 2.58 8.01
N ARG A 39 -4.63 3.30 9.00
CA ARG A 39 -5.09 4.68 8.80
C ARG A 39 -3.92 5.63 8.59
N ARG A 40 -2.81 5.43 9.31
CA ARG A 40 -1.56 6.18 9.10
C ARG A 40 -1.03 5.99 7.67
N LEU A 41 -1.08 4.76 7.15
CA LEU A 41 -0.74 4.46 5.77
C LEU A 41 -1.62 5.21 4.76
N LEU A 42 -2.94 5.26 4.97
CA LEU A 42 -3.83 6.06 4.12
C LEU A 42 -3.54 7.56 4.21
N ALA A 43 -3.25 8.09 5.41
CA ALA A 43 -2.90 9.48 5.60
C ALA A 43 -1.60 9.84 4.85
N TRP A 44 -0.58 8.99 4.95
CA TRP A 44 0.66 9.11 4.17
C TRP A 44 0.39 9.10 2.66
N ALA A 45 -0.48 8.20 2.20
CA ALA A 45 -0.82 8.07 0.78
C ALA A 45 -1.54 9.30 0.20
N ARG A 46 -2.18 10.15 1.02
CA ARG A 46 -2.86 11.38 0.57
C ARG A 46 -1.93 12.38 -0.13
N LYS A 47 -0.61 12.26 0.05
CA LYS A 47 0.40 13.03 -0.71
C LYS A 47 0.28 12.88 -2.22
N TRP A 48 -0.31 11.79 -2.71
CA TRP A 48 -0.47 11.51 -4.15
C TRP A 48 -1.94 11.23 -4.47
N PRO A 49 -2.73 12.24 -4.89
CA PRO A 49 -4.14 12.06 -5.22
C PRO A 49 -4.36 11.03 -6.33
N GLU A 50 -3.50 11.06 -7.36
CA GLU A 50 -3.50 10.07 -8.44
C GLU A 50 -2.53 8.92 -8.13
N ARG A 51 -3.06 7.86 -7.53
CA ARG A 51 -2.27 6.70 -7.11
C ARG A 51 -2.91 5.35 -7.41
N ARG A 52 -2.05 4.33 -7.50
CA ARG A 52 -2.35 2.90 -7.54
C ARG A 52 -1.65 2.23 -6.37
N TRP A 53 -2.19 1.14 -5.84
CA TRP A 53 -1.47 0.33 -4.86
C TRP A 53 -0.89 -0.92 -5.52
N ALA A 54 0.03 -1.62 -4.89
CA ALA A 54 0.38 -3.00 -5.18
C ALA A 54 0.68 -3.61 -3.82
N VAL A 55 -0.03 -4.67 -3.43
CA VAL A 55 0.19 -5.31 -2.12
C VAL A 55 0.64 -6.73 -2.38
N GLU A 56 1.89 -7.03 -2.03
CA GLU A 56 2.44 -8.37 -2.19
C GLU A 56 1.73 -9.37 -1.28
N GLY A 57 1.53 -10.60 -1.76
CA GLY A 57 0.98 -11.67 -0.94
C GLY A 57 -0.44 -11.37 -0.42
N ALA A 58 -1.33 -10.88 -1.31
CA ALA A 58 -2.73 -10.57 -0.97
C ALA A 58 -3.53 -11.77 -0.43
N ASP A 59 -3.04 -13.00 -0.63
CA ASP A 59 -3.61 -14.22 -0.06
C ASP A 59 -2.85 -14.73 1.20
N GLY A 60 -1.66 -14.16 1.46
CA GLY A 60 -0.76 -14.43 2.60
C GLY A 60 -0.67 -13.27 3.60
N LEU A 61 0.55 -12.79 3.88
CA LEU A 61 0.80 -11.73 4.89
C LEU A 61 0.11 -10.39 4.55
N GLY A 62 -0.10 -10.10 3.26
CA GLY A 62 -0.80 -8.91 2.78
C GLY A 62 -2.32 -8.99 2.85
N ARG A 63 -2.90 -10.15 3.21
CA ARG A 63 -4.34 -10.40 3.12
C ARG A 63 -5.18 -9.47 3.97
N HIS A 64 -4.76 -9.21 5.21
CA HIS A 64 -5.53 -8.36 6.13
C HIS A 64 -5.56 -6.91 5.65
N LEU A 65 -4.41 -6.37 5.22
CA LEU A 65 -4.34 -5.04 4.64
C LEU A 65 -5.14 -4.95 3.34
N SER A 66 -4.99 -5.92 2.44
CA SER A 66 -5.69 -5.96 1.15
C SER A 66 -7.21 -5.93 1.34
N ARG A 67 -7.75 -6.82 2.20
CA ARG A 67 -9.18 -6.85 2.53
C ARG A 67 -9.65 -5.53 3.14
N TRP A 68 -8.86 -4.94 4.02
CA TRP A 68 -9.19 -3.68 4.68
C TRP A 68 -9.27 -2.50 3.70
N LEU A 69 -8.41 -2.47 2.68
CA LEU A 69 -8.43 -1.49 1.59
C LEU A 69 -9.66 -1.66 0.68
N VAL A 70 -9.99 -2.88 0.24
CA VAL A 70 -11.20 -3.18 -0.56
C VAL A 70 -12.46 -2.70 0.12
N GLN A 71 -12.61 -3.01 1.42
CA GLN A 71 -13.80 -2.66 2.19
C GLN A 71 -14.04 -1.15 2.26
N ARG A 72 -12.98 -0.35 2.11
CA ARG A 72 -13.03 1.12 2.09
C ARG A 72 -13.17 1.69 0.67
N ARG A 73 -13.49 0.83 -0.31
CA ARG A 73 -13.55 1.18 -1.74
C ARG A 73 -12.24 1.79 -2.24
N ILE A 74 -11.11 1.47 -1.60
CA ILE A 74 -9.80 1.73 -2.17
C ILE A 74 -9.60 0.65 -3.22
N ASP A 75 -9.76 1.04 -4.48
CA ASP A 75 -9.84 0.15 -5.63
C ASP A 75 -8.59 -0.74 -5.76
N LEU A 76 -8.78 -2.06 -5.57
CA LEU A 76 -7.73 -3.07 -5.77
C LEU A 76 -7.58 -3.50 -7.25
N ALA A 77 -8.44 -3.10 -8.18
CA ALA A 77 -8.23 -3.39 -9.61
C ALA A 77 -7.19 -2.46 -10.25
N ARG A 78 -6.94 -1.31 -9.61
CA ARG A 78 -5.72 -0.51 -9.75
C ARG A 78 -4.54 -1.10 -8.97
N VAL A 79 -4.68 -2.30 -8.41
CA VAL A 79 -3.70 -2.97 -7.55
C VAL A 79 -3.24 -4.27 -8.15
N MET A 80 -1.95 -4.33 -8.45
CA MET A 80 -1.34 -5.57 -8.91
C MET A 80 -1.34 -6.55 -7.75
N ARG A 81 -1.96 -7.71 -7.95
CA ARG A 81 -1.56 -8.93 -7.25
C ARG A 81 -0.20 -9.30 -7.82
N LEU A 82 0.85 -9.15 -7.03
CA LEU A 82 2.10 -9.87 -7.24
C LEU A 82 1.93 -11.29 -6.72
#